data_AF-A0A538NP32-F1
#
_entry.id   AF-A0A538NP32-F1
#
_cell.length_a   1.000
_cell.length_b   1.000
_cell.length_c   1.000
_cell.angle_alpha   90.00
_cell.angle_beta   90.00
_cell.angle_gamma   90.00
#
_symmetry.space_group_name_H-M   'P 1'
#
loop_
_entity.id
_entity.type
_entity.pdbx_description
1 polymer ?
#
loop_
_entity_poly.entity_id
_entity_poly.type
_entity_poly.pdbx_seq_one_letter_code
_entity_poly.pdbx_strand_id
1 'polypeptide(L)'
;MILGKLVLMRLILRALIIISALAILTTQAWAADAEIVIAIRYLQAEGTSHSHLYLYREDGKLLRQLTNDNSGQDSGPIFAEDGGIIVFTREKPNDVHELWSIEPRGTHLKKLDAAPDWYTQAKSSPYFTNIEPEESPSPSLAASPKESASPVETPPPTYKSPDGSVELVLRRDQKEEDDQINGPGHWKHYLLHDLKTGAETEFAKLPGFLGV
;
A
#
# COMPACT_ATOMS: atom_id res chain seq x y z
N MET A 1 -51.50 51.96 -17.28
CA MET A 1 -50.45 51.20 -18.01
C MET A 1 -49.15 50.99 -17.22
N ILE A 2 -48.88 51.75 -16.15
CA ILE A 2 -47.61 51.68 -15.38
C ILE A 2 -47.64 50.61 -14.27
N LEU A 3 -48.80 50.41 -13.63
CA LEU A 3 -48.95 49.46 -12.52
C LEU A 3 -48.78 47.98 -12.94
N GLY A 4 -49.22 47.61 -14.15
CA GLY A 4 -49.04 46.26 -14.70
C GLY A 4 -47.59 45.92 -15.04
N LYS A 5 -46.80 46.91 -15.48
CA LYS A 5 -45.36 46.73 -15.75
C LYS A 5 -44.56 46.48 -14.46
N LEU A 6 -44.96 47.08 -13.34
CA LEU A 6 -44.28 46.91 -12.05
C LEU A 6 -44.54 45.53 -11.41
N VAL A 7 -45.75 44.99 -11.56
CA VAL A 7 -46.10 43.63 -11.12
C VAL A 7 -45.40 42.57 -11.97
N LEU A 8 -45.38 42.76 -13.29
CA LEU A 8 -44.67 41.88 -14.22
C LEU A 8 -43.15 41.88 -13.96
N MET A 9 -42.56 43.05 -13.68
CA MET A 9 -41.14 43.18 -13.37
C MET A 9 -40.75 42.52 -12.03
N ARG A 10 -41.62 42.55 -11.02
CA ARG A 10 -41.42 41.82 -9.75
C ARG A 10 -41.54 40.29 -9.90
N LEU A 11 -42.37 39.81 -10.81
CA LEU A 11 -42.51 38.38 -11.13
C LEU A 11 -41.28 37.86 -11.90
N ILE A 12 -40.77 38.62 -12.87
CA ILE A 12 -39.56 38.28 -13.62
C ILE A 12 -38.33 38.27 -12.70
N LEU A 13 -38.21 39.24 -11.79
CA LEU A 13 -37.10 39.30 -10.83
C LEU A 13 -37.14 38.15 -9.81
N ARG A 14 -38.33 37.70 -9.38
CA ARG A 14 -38.49 36.50 -8.53
C ARG A 14 -38.18 35.20 -9.26
N ALA A 15 -38.57 35.09 -10.53
CA ALA A 15 -38.24 33.92 -11.37
C ALA A 15 -36.74 33.82 -11.64
N LEU A 16 -36.04 34.95 -11.87
CA LEU A 16 -34.59 34.98 -12.04
C LEU A 16 -33.81 34.61 -10.76
N ILE A 17 -34.31 34.98 -9.58
CA ILE A 17 -33.70 34.57 -8.29
C ILE A 17 -33.90 33.07 -8.02
N ILE A 18 -35.03 32.48 -8.42
CA ILE A 18 -35.26 31.04 -8.28
C ILE A 18 -34.41 30.24 -9.28
N ILE A 19 -34.21 30.75 -10.50
CA ILE A 19 -33.32 30.12 -11.50
C ILE A 19 -31.85 30.28 -11.08
N SER A 20 -31.42 31.41 -10.49
CA SER A 20 -30.06 31.54 -9.97
C SER A 20 -29.81 30.71 -8.71
N ALA A 21 -30.80 30.56 -7.83
CA ALA A 21 -30.71 29.66 -6.68
C ALA A 21 -30.69 28.18 -7.08
N LEU A 22 -31.30 27.81 -8.21
CA LEU A 22 -31.25 26.45 -8.75
C LEU A 22 -29.95 26.18 -9.55
N ALA A 23 -29.35 27.21 -10.15
CA ALA A 23 -28.07 27.11 -10.87
C ALA A 23 -26.83 27.10 -9.94
N ILE A 24 -26.98 27.49 -8.67
CA ILE A 24 -25.88 27.43 -7.68
C ILE A 24 -25.83 26.07 -6.96
N LEU A 25 -26.78 25.16 -7.20
CA LEU A 25 -26.80 23.85 -6.54
C LEU A 25 -26.12 22.70 -7.30
N THR A 26 -25.57 22.92 -8.50
CA THR A 26 -25.13 21.81 -9.38
C THR A 26 -23.63 21.76 -9.65
N THR A 27 -22.80 22.55 -8.96
CA THR A 27 -21.33 22.51 -9.15
C THR A 27 -20.57 21.80 -8.03
N GLN A 28 -21.23 20.95 -7.25
CA GLN A 28 -20.53 19.85 -6.60
C GLN A 28 -20.43 18.73 -7.64
N ALA A 29 -19.59 18.95 -8.66
CA ALA A 29 -19.03 17.82 -9.39
C ALA A 29 -18.26 17.05 -8.32
N TRP A 30 -18.85 15.96 -7.82
CA TRP A 30 -18.17 15.04 -6.93
C TRP A 30 -16.93 14.60 -7.70
N ALA A 31 -15.76 15.11 -7.34
CA ALA A 31 -14.55 14.40 -7.64
C ALA A 31 -14.79 13.02 -7.02
N ALA A 32 -14.92 11.98 -7.85
CA ALA A 32 -14.99 10.64 -7.32
C ALA A 32 -13.70 10.45 -6.52
N ASP A 33 -13.85 10.09 -5.24
CA ASP A 33 -12.70 9.88 -4.37
C ASP A 33 -11.73 8.92 -5.07
N ALA A 34 -10.45 9.28 -5.14
CA ALA A 34 -9.49 8.45 -5.85
C ALA A 34 -9.36 7.07 -5.18
N GLU A 35 -9.16 6.03 -5.98
CA GLU A 35 -8.94 4.66 -5.49
C GLU A 35 -7.47 4.27 -5.63
N ILE A 36 -6.97 3.50 -4.66
CA ILE A 36 -5.58 3.04 -4.57
C ILE A 36 -5.61 1.53 -4.43
N VAL A 37 -4.83 0.82 -5.25
CA VAL A 37 -4.63 -0.62 -5.12
C VAL A 37 -3.27 -0.91 -4.48
N ILE A 38 -3.26 -1.71 -3.42
CA ILE A 38 -2.07 -2.01 -2.63
C ILE A 38 -1.91 -3.52 -2.51
N ALA A 39 -0.72 -4.03 -2.80
CA ALA A 39 -0.32 -5.38 -2.44
C ALA A 39 0.12 -5.41 -0.96
N ILE A 40 -0.57 -6.20 -0.14
CA ILE A 40 -0.26 -6.34 1.29
C ILE A 40 -0.03 -7.80 1.60
N ARG A 41 1.12 -8.08 2.22
CA ARG A 41 1.45 -9.38 2.82
C ARG A 41 1.31 -9.30 4.33
N TYR A 42 0.24 -9.90 4.86
CA TYR A 42 0.09 -10.04 6.30
C TYR A 42 0.97 -11.19 6.79
N LEU A 43 1.69 -10.95 7.89
CA LEU A 43 2.40 -12.00 8.60
C LEU A 43 1.39 -13.02 9.16
N GLN A 44 1.54 -14.27 8.74
CA GLN A 44 0.90 -15.41 9.39
C GLN A 44 1.90 -16.06 10.36
N ALA A 45 1.48 -16.20 11.62
CA ALA A 45 2.28 -16.83 12.66
C ALA A 45 2.49 -18.33 12.40
N GLU A 46 1.50 -18.96 11.77
CA GLU A 46 1.52 -20.36 11.36
C GLU A 46 1.24 -20.42 9.85
N GLY A 47 1.88 -21.37 9.15
CA GLY A 47 1.69 -21.54 7.71
C GLY A 47 2.51 -20.56 6.86
N THR A 48 1.97 -20.20 5.69
CA THR A 48 2.65 -19.37 4.69
C THR A 48 1.98 -18.02 4.59
N SER A 49 2.78 -16.95 4.66
CA SER A 49 2.28 -15.60 4.45
C SER A 49 2.04 -15.33 2.97
N HIS A 50 0.90 -14.73 2.63
CA HIS A 50 0.51 -14.45 1.25
C HIS A 50 0.26 -12.96 1.03
N SER A 51 0.79 -12.44 -0.07
CA SER A 51 0.48 -11.10 -0.56
C SER A 51 -0.81 -11.14 -1.37
N HIS A 52 -1.72 -10.24 -1.02
CA HIS A 52 -2.99 -10.05 -1.70
C HIS A 52 -3.20 -8.59 -2.06
N LEU A 53 -4.09 -8.35 -3.01
CA LEU A 53 -4.45 -7.00 -3.45
C LEU A 53 -5.63 -6.47 -2.64
N TYR A 54 -5.52 -5.23 -2.21
CA TYR A 54 -6.53 -4.50 -1.47
C TYR A 54 -6.81 -3.17 -2.15
N LEU A 55 -8.08 -2.83 -2.24
CA LEU A 55 -8.55 -1.56 -2.78
C LEU A 55 -8.89 -0.63 -1.63
N TYR A 56 -8.25 0.52 -1.62
CA TYR A 56 -8.47 1.61 -0.71
C TYR A 56 -9.02 2.81 -1.45
N ARG A 57 -9.69 3.68 -0.71
CA ARG A 57 -9.96 5.05 -1.11
C ARG A 57 -8.81 5.94 -0.64
N GLU A 58 -8.61 7.08 -1.29
CA GLU A 58 -7.53 8.02 -0.99
C GLU A 58 -7.53 8.54 0.45
N ASP A 59 -8.68 8.53 1.12
CA ASP A 59 -8.80 8.87 2.54
C ASP A 59 -8.38 7.73 3.49
N GLY A 60 -7.80 6.66 2.95
CA GLY A 60 -7.35 5.48 3.70
C GLY A 60 -8.45 4.49 4.04
N LYS A 61 -9.70 4.71 3.61
CA LYS A 61 -10.78 3.75 3.84
C LYS A 61 -10.56 2.50 2.99
N LEU A 62 -10.42 1.34 3.64
CA LEU A 62 -10.46 0.04 2.96
C LEU A 62 -11.83 -0.14 2.29
N LEU A 63 -11.84 -0.30 0.97
CA LEU A 63 -13.04 -0.57 0.19
C LEU A 63 -13.30 -2.08 0.09
N ARG A 64 -12.26 -2.86 -0.23
CA ARG A 64 -12.34 -4.34 -0.33
C ARG A 64 -10.98 -5.01 -0.50
N GLN A 65 -10.94 -6.31 -0.25
CA GLN A 65 -9.89 -7.22 -0.73
C GLN A 65 -10.25 -7.71 -2.13
N LEU A 66 -9.33 -7.58 -3.08
CA LEU A 66 -9.51 -7.94 -4.50
C LEU A 66 -9.10 -9.39 -4.79
N THR A 67 -8.07 -9.89 -4.11
CA THR A 67 -7.59 -11.27 -4.29
C THR A 67 -7.48 -11.98 -2.94
N ASN A 68 -7.78 -13.27 -2.91
CA ASN A 68 -7.77 -14.08 -1.68
C ASN A 68 -7.30 -15.52 -1.92
N ASP A 69 -6.65 -15.74 -3.08
CA ASP A 69 -6.13 -17.05 -3.44
C ASP A 69 -4.67 -17.17 -2.98
N ASN A 70 -4.42 -18.19 -2.15
CA ASN A 70 -3.12 -18.45 -1.51
C ASN A 70 -2.16 -19.22 -2.43
N SER A 71 -2.45 -19.31 -3.72
CA SER A 71 -1.63 -20.05 -4.66
C SER A 71 -0.34 -19.32 -5.09
N GLY A 72 -0.09 -18.10 -4.60
CA GLY A 72 1.09 -17.29 -4.94
C GLY A 72 1.20 -16.01 -4.11
N GLN A 73 2.03 -15.07 -4.58
CA GLN A 73 2.21 -13.72 -4.04
C GLN A 73 1.77 -12.70 -5.09
N ASP A 74 0.70 -11.94 -4.80
CA ASP A 74 0.23 -10.90 -5.72
C ASP A 74 1.03 -9.60 -5.52
N SER A 75 1.57 -9.04 -6.61
CA SER A 75 2.47 -7.88 -6.59
C SER A 75 2.28 -6.96 -7.81
N GLY A 76 2.79 -5.72 -7.68
CA GLY A 76 2.82 -4.73 -8.76
C GLY A 76 1.47 -4.42 -9.44
N PRO A 77 0.38 -4.17 -8.68
CA PRO A 77 -0.91 -3.86 -9.28
C PRO A 77 -0.90 -2.47 -9.92
N ILE A 78 -1.48 -2.34 -11.12
CA ILE A 78 -1.60 -1.07 -11.84
C ILE A 78 -2.98 -0.99 -12.50
N PHE A 79 -3.66 0.14 -12.31
CA PHE A 79 -4.90 0.46 -13.03
C PHE A 79 -4.64 0.76 -14.51
N ALA A 80 -5.53 0.32 -15.37
CA ALA A 80 -5.69 0.91 -16.69
C ALA A 80 -6.12 2.38 -16.56
N GLU A 81 -5.85 3.20 -17.58
CA GLU A 81 -6.13 4.64 -17.57
C GLU A 81 -7.62 4.97 -17.38
N ASP A 82 -8.51 4.09 -17.85
CA ASP A 82 -9.97 4.20 -17.68
C ASP A 82 -10.46 3.73 -16.30
N GLY A 83 -9.57 3.19 -15.46
CA GLY A 83 -9.87 2.62 -14.14
C GLY A 83 -10.66 1.31 -14.20
N GLY A 84 -10.97 0.76 -15.38
CA GLY A 84 -11.87 -0.39 -15.52
C GLY A 84 -11.22 -1.72 -15.14
N ILE A 85 -9.89 -1.81 -15.23
CA ILE A 85 -9.12 -3.04 -15.03
C ILE A 85 -7.87 -2.73 -14.22
N ILE A 86 -7.50 -3.66 -13.35
CA ILE A 86 -6.22 -3.70 -12.64
C ILE A 86 -5.44 -4.90 -13.18
N VAL A 87 -4.21 -4.69 -13.64
CA VAL A 87 -3.27 -5.76 -14.01
C VAL A 87 -2.24 -5.90 -12.91
N PHE A 88 -1.85 -7.15 -12.61
CA PHE A 88 -0.88 -7.45 -11.57
C PHE A 88 -0.10 -8.72 -11.91
N THR A 89 0.99 -8.94 -11.18
CA THR A 89 1.78 -10.17 -11.26
C THR A 89 1.43 -11.07 -10.08
N ARG A 90 1.29 -12.38 -10.33
CA ARG A 90 1.23 -13.42 -9.32
C ARG A 90 2.49 -14.26 -9.39
N GLU A 91 3.30 -14.17 -8.35
CA GLU A 91 4.54 -14.91 -8.22
C GLU A 91 4.23 -16.27 -7.58
N LYS A 92 4.63 -17.34 -8.25
CA LYS A 92 4.47 -18.72 -7.81
C LYS A 92 5.80 -19.25 -7.30
N PRO A 93 5.79 -20.38 -6.57
CA PRO A 93 7.02 -21.12 -6.28
C PRO A 93 7.82 -21.42 -7.56
N ASN A 94 9.15 -21.52 -7.42
CA ASN A 94 10.10 -21.79 -8.52
C ASN A 94 10.19 -20.66 -9.56
N ASP A 95 10.06 -19.41 -9.13
CA ASP A 95 10.29 -18.22 -9.97
C ASP A 95 9.35 -18.14 -11.20
N VAL A 96 8.14 -18.67 -11.05
CA VAL A 96 7.12 -18.59 -12.09
C VAL A 96 6.27 -17.34 -11.86
N HIS A 97 6.27 -16.44 -12.84
CA HIS A 97 5.52 -15.18 -12.80
C HIS A 97 4.33 -15.27 -13.73
N GLU A 98 3.12 -15.15 -13.18
CA GLU A 98 1.89 -15.13 -13.96
C GLU A 98 1.32 -13.71 -14.04
N LEU A 99 0.77 -13.35 -15.19
CA LEU A 99 0.06 -12.09 -15.37
C LEU A 99 -1.43 -12.31 -15.18
N TRP A 100 -2.06 -11.42 -14.43
CA TRP A 100 -3.48 -11.50 -14.09
C TRP A 100 -4.13 -10.14 -14.23
N SER A 101 -5.44 -10.16 -14.47
CA SER A 101 -6.30 -8.98 -14.48
C SER A 101 -7.51 -9.19 -13.59
N ILE A 102 -7.98 -8.11 -12.97
CA ILE A 102 -9.21 -8.07 -12.19
C ILE A 102 -9.87 -6.70 -12.33
N GLU A 103 -11.19 -6.62 -12.24
CA GLU A 103 -11.88 -5.33 -12.14
C GLU A 103 -11.81 -4.78 -10.70
N PRO A 104 -11.88 -3.45 -10.50
CA PRO A 104 -11.85 -2.85 -9.15
C PRO A 104 -13.00 -3.30 -8.25
N ARG A 105 -14.09 -3.83 -8.84
CA ARG A 105 -15.20 -4.43 -8.08
C ARG A 105 -14.87 -5.80 -7.49
N GLY A 106 -13.70 -6.38 -7.83
CA GLY A 106 -13.29 -7.73 -7.45
C GLY A 106 -13.83 -8.82 -8.38
N THR A 107 -14.32 -8.43 -9.57
CA THR A 107 -14.95 -9.31 -10.55
C THR A 107 -14.02 -9.60 -11.73
N HIS A 108 -14.35 -10.63 -12.50
CA HIS A 108 -13.63 -11.00 -13.73
C HIS A 108 -12.13 -11.24 -13.55
N LEU A 109 -11.72 -11.79 -12.41
CA LEU A 109 -10.35 -12.25 -12.18
C LEU A 109 -9.98 -13.31 -13.23
N LYS A 110 -8.93 -13.05 -14.01
CA LYS A 110 -8.45 -13.99 -15.03
C LYS A 110 -6.95 -13.85 -15.27
N LYS A 111 -6.31 -14.96 -15.64
CA LYS A 111 -4.93 -15.01 -16.12
C LYS A 111 -4.86 -14.39 -17.52
N LEU A 112 -3.75 -13.72 -17.82
CA LEU A 112 -3.42 -13.15 -19.12
C LEU A 112 -2.26 -13.92 -19.75
N ASP A 113 -2.29 -14.05 -21.08
CA ASP A 113 -1.21 -14.68 -21.84
C ASP A 113 -0.02 -13.73 -22.05
N ALA A 114 -0.26 -12.41 -22.03
CA ALA A 114 0.75 -11.38 -22.16
C ALA A 114 0.35 -10.11 -21.39
N ALA A 115 1.35 -9.31 -21.00
CA ALA A 115 1.15 -8.01 -20.40
C ALA A 115 0.64 -6.99 -21.44
N PRO A 116 -0.39 -6.17 -21.13
CA PRO A 116 -0.76 -5.06 -21.98
C PRO A 116 0.35 -4.01 -22.07
N ASP A 117 0.47 -3.32 -23.22
CA ASP A 117 1.52 -2.32 -23.45
C ASP A 117 1.53 -1.20 -22.39
N TRP A 118 0.35 -0.76 -21.95
CA TRP A 118 0.21 0.28 -20.93
C TRP A 118 0.72 -0.17 -19.55
N TYR A 119 0.61 -1.45 -19.22
CA TYR A 119 1.10 -2.00 -17.96
C TYR A 119 2.63 -2.00 -17.94
N THR A 120 3.24 -2.44 -19.05
CA THR A 120 4.69 -2.42 -19.23
C THR A 120 5.23 -0.98 -19.21
N GLN A 121 4.57 -0.05 -19.91
CA GLN A 121 4.94 1.37 -19.90
C GLN A 121 4.82 2.00 -18.52
N ALA A 122 3.73 1.71 -17.79
CA ALA A 122 3.54 2.21 -16.44
C ALA A 122 4.62 1.72 -15.47
N LYS A 123 5.04 0.44 -15.57
CA LYS A 123 6.15 -0.11 -14.77
C LYS A 123 7.50 0.56 -15.04
N SER A 124 7.71 1.11 -16.22
CA SER A 124 8.93 1.84 -16.58
C SER A 124 8.81 3.36 -16.42
N SER A 125 7.69 3.85 -15.88
CA SER A 125 7.44 5.27 -15.66
C SER A 125 8.29 5.82 -14.52
N PRO A 126 8.85 7.05 -14.63
CA PRO A 126 9.57 7.68 -13.52
C PRO A 126 8.66 7.96 -12.30
N TYR A 127 7.33 7.95 -12.48
CA TYR A 127 6.35 8.10 -11.41
C TYR A 127 5.99 6.78 -10.71
N PHE A 128 6.41 5.64 -11.27
CA PHE A 128 6.26 4.32 -10.67
C PHE A 128 7.65 3.82 -10.27
N THR A 129 8.24 4.50 -9.28
CA THR A 129 9.50 4.06 -8.71
C THR A 129 9.19 2.90 -7.77
N ASN A 130 9.49 1.66 -8.19
CA ASN A 130 9.92 0.70 -7.18
C ASN A 130 11.08 1.38 -6.48
N ILE A 131 10.96 1.65 -5.17
CA ILE A 131 12.12 2.09 -4.39
C ILE A 131 13.02 0.85 -4.29
N GLU A 132 13.71 0.53 -5.38
CA GLU A 132 14.97 -0.18 -5.32
C GLU A 132 15.94 0.85 -4.74
N PRO A 133 16.50 0.62 -3.54
CA PRO A 133 17.49 1.53 -3.01
C PRO A 133 18.66 1.53 -3.98
N GLU A 134 18.92 2.68 -4.62
CA GLU A 134 20.22 2.87 -5.25
C GLU A 134 21.27 2.70 -4.16
N GLU A 135 22.25 1.81 -4.38
CA GLU A 135 23.47 1.75 -3.58
C GLU A 135 24.09 3.14 -3.59
N SER A 136 23.81 3.91 -2.53
CA SER A 136 24.42 5.21 -2.33
C SER A 136 25.92 4.98 -2.19
N PRO A 137 26.77 5.60 -3.02
CA PRO A 137 28.21 5.46 -2.85
C PRO A 137 28.57 6.00 -1.46
N SER A 138 29.15 5.12 -0.62
CA SER A 138 29.53 5.43 0.75
C SER A 138 30.35 6.74 0.80
N PRO A 139 29.97 7.73 1.62
CA PRO A 139 30.81 8.89 1.82
C PRO A 139 32.12 8.44 2.50
N SER A 140 33.22 8.79 1.86
CA SER A 140 34.58 8.60 2.37
C SER A 140 34.72 9.11 3.81
N LEU A 141 35.31 8.26 4.66
CA LEU A 141 35.67 8.52 6.05
C LEU A 141 36.28 9.92 6.26
N ALA A 142 35.54 10.80 6.94
CA ALA A 142 36.12 11.99 7.54
C ALA A 142 35.43 12.34 8.87
N ALA A 143 36.23 12.25 9.93
CA ALA A 143 36.08 12.82 11.27
C ALA A 143 35.03 12.20 12.23
N SER A 144 35.53 11.41 13.18
CA SER A 144 34.84 11.12 14.46
C SER A 144 34.60 12.39 15.27
N PRO A 145 33.39 12.62 15.79
CA PRO A 145 33.18 13.44 16.98
C PRO A 145 33.27 12.57 18.24
N LYS A 146 33.85 13.18 19.28
CA LYS A 146 34.06 12.63 20.61
C LYS A 146 32.75 12.24 21.31
N GLU A 147 32.81 11.08 21.98
CA GLU A 147 32.26 10.74 23.29
C GLU A 147 31.11 11.63 23.80
N SER A 148 29.89 11.08 23.76
CA SER A 148 28.75 11.61 24.51
C SER A 148 27.88 10.46 25.02
N ALA A 149 27.76 10.42 26.35
CA ALA A 149 26.86 9.65 27.23
C ALA A 149 26.28 8.31 26.73
N SER A 150 26.58 7.24 27.48
CA SER A 150 25.93 5.93 27.38
C SER A 150 24.41 6.06 27.23
N PRO A 151 23.79 5.50 26.19
CA PRO A 151 22.34 5.49 26.08
C PRO A 151 21.78 4.50 27.10
N VAL A 152 20.74 4.92 27.81
CA VAL A 152 19.89 4.02 28.60
C VAL A 152 19.33 2.97 27.64
N GLU A 153 19.65 1.69 27.86
CA GLU A 153 19.12 0.58 27.09
C GLU A 153 17.59 0.56 27.22
N THR A 154 16.91 1.09 26.22
CA THR A 154 15.46 0.94 26.09
C THR A 154 15.21 -0.50 25.65
N PRO A 155 14.34 -1.28 26.32
CA PRO A 155 14.05 -2.65 25.91
C PRO A 155 13.57 -2.65 24.45
N PRO A 156 13.95 -3.67 23.67
CA PRO A 156 13.58 -3.75 22.27
C PRO A 156 12.05 -3.71 22.11
N PRO A 157 11.52 -3.05 21.08
CA PRO A 157 10.09 -3.05 20.82
C PRO A 157 9.61 -4.49 20.62
N THR A 158 8.51 -4.84 21.28
CA THR A 158 7.84 -6.14 21.18
C THR A 158 6.40 -5.94 20.75
N TYR A 159 5.96 -6.73 19.78
CA TYR A 159 4.59 -6.69 19.26
C TYR A 159 3.92 -8.05 19.49
N LYS A 160 2.89 -8.07 20.33
CA LYS A 160 2.13 -9.29 20.65
C LYS A 160 1.01 -9.50 19.63
N SER A 161 0.74 -10.75 19.25
CA SER A 161 -0.46 -11.07 18.48
C SER A 161 -1.73 -10.80 19.30
N PRO A 162 -2.89 -10.53 18.66
CA PRO A 162 -4.15 -10.26 19.36
C PRO A 162 -4.61 -11.38 20.31
N ASP A 163 -4.26 -12.63 19.99
CA ASP A 163 -4.56 -13.81 20.80
C ASP A 163 -3.45 -14.16 21.81
N GLY A 164 -2.35 -13.39 21.83
CA GLY A 164 -1.21 -13.60 22.71
C GLY A 164 -0.43 -14.89 22.45
N SER A 165 -0.61 -15.53 21.29
CA SER A 165 0.09 -16.78 20.95
C SER A 165 1.53 -16.57 20.49
N VAL A 166 1.84 -15.43 19.87
CA VAL A 166 3.18 -15.11 19.38
C VAL A 166 3.59 -13.68 19.72
N GLU A 167 4.90 -13.44 19.72
CA GLU A 167 5.48 -12.11 19.80
C GLU A 167 6.52 -11.89 18.69
N LEU A 168 6.49 -10.71 18.08
CA LEU A 168 7.53 -10.24 17.19
C LEU A 168 8.51 -9.39 18.01
N VAL A 169 9.77 -9.81 18.05
CA VAL A 169 10.84 -9.18 18.84
C VAL A 169 11.90 -8.65 17.90
N LEU A 170 12.26 -7.37 18.02
CA LEU A 170 13.45 -6.85 17.36
C LEU A 170 14.69 -7.25 18.18
N ARG A 171 15.53 -8.12 17.65
CA ARG A 171 16.79 -8.50 18.29
C ARG A 171 17.92 -7.57 17.81
N ARG A 172 18.04 -6.37 18.37
CA ARG A 172 19.20 -5.51 18.03
C ARG A 172 20.49 -6.10 18.61
N ASP A 173 21.48 -6.34 17.77
CA ASP A 173 22.88 -6.47 18.17
C ASP A 173 23.58 -5.13 17.97
N GLN A 174 24.03 -4.50 19.06
CA GLN A 174 24.77 -3.23 19.00
C GLN A 174 26.13 -3.35 18.28
N LYS A 175 26.58 -4.57 17.95
CA LYS A 175 27.80 -4.80 17.17
C LYS A 175 27.54 -4.95 15.67
N GLU A 176 26.28 -5.05 15.26
CA GLU A 176 25.89 -5.18 13.86
C GLU A 176 25.51 -3.79 13.31
N GLU A 177 26.17 -3.37 12.23
CA GLU A 177 26.01 -2.03 11.66
C GLU A 177 24.64 -1.87 10.99
N ASP A 178 24.11 -2.97 10.42
CA ASP A 178 22.79 -3.05 9.78
C ASP A 178 21.63 -2.85 10.78
N ASP A 179 21.85 -3.14 12.07
CA ASP A 179 20.87 -2.94 13.15
C ASP A 179 20.82 -1.49 13.65
N GLN A 180 21.77 -0.66 13.24
CA GLN A 180 21.89 0.74 13.66
C GLN A 180 21.41 1.72 12.60
N ILE A 181 21.19 1.23 11.37
CA ILE A 181 20.80 2.04 10.22
C ILE A 181 19.47 1.52 9.69
N ASN A 182 18.47 2.40 9.55
CA ASN A 182 17.25 2.07 8.83
C ASN A 182 17.59 1.88 7.34
N GLY A 183 17.78 0.63 6.92
CA GLY A 183 18.16 0.27 5.56
C GLY A 183 17.80 -1.18 5.19
N PRO A 184 18.13 -1.61 3.97
CA PRO A 184 18.01 -3.01 3.57
C PRO A 184 18.71 -3.92 4.58
N GLY A 185 18.05 -4.97 5.05
CA GLY A 185 18.61 -5.88 6.06
C GLY A 185 18.29 -5.54 7.53
N HIS A 186 17.89 -4.32 7.87
CA HIS A 186 17.52 -3.95 9.27
C HIS A 186 16.41 -4.83 9.87
N TRP A 187 15.64 -5.49 9.01
CA TRP A 187 14.54 -6.36 9.41
C TRP A 187 14.92 -7.85 9.51
N LYS A 188 16.17 -8.22 9.17
CA LYS A 188 16.71 -9.59 9.34
C LYS A 188 16.69 -10.03 10.80
N HIS A 189 16.77 -9.08 11.73
CA HIS A 189 16.91 -9.34 13.15
C HIS A 189 15.57 -9.41 13.90
N TYR A 190 14.44 -9.32 13.19
CA TYR A 190 13.17 -9.65 13.81
C TYR A 190 13.07 -11.16 14.01
N LEU A 191 12.71 -11.56 15.23
CA LEU A 191 12.37 -12.94 15.56
C LEU A 191 10.87 -13.02 15.83
N LEU A 192 10.23 -14.05 15.27
CA LEU A 192 8.91 -14.49 15.69
C LEU A 192 9.10 -15.55 16.78
N HIS A 193 8.66 -15.23 18.00
CA HIS A 193 8.71 -16.13 19.14
C HIS A 193 7.31 -16.68 19.42
N ASP A 194 7.17 -18.00 19.32
CA ASP A 194 5.98 -18.74 19.68
C ASP A 194 5.93 -18.96 21.19
N LEU A 195 4.94 -18.35 21.85
CA LEU A 195 4.82 -18.35 23.30
C LEU A 195 4.22 -19.65 23.85
N LYS A 196 3.67 -20.51 23.00
CA LYS A 196 3.16 -21.84 23.39
C LYS A 196 4.27 -22.87 23.38
N THR A 197 5.14 -22.83 22.37
CA THR A 197 6.19 -23.83 22.16
C THR A 197 7.58 -23.38 22.63
N GLY A 198 7.79 -22.07 22.78
CA GLY A 198 9.09 -21.46 23.04
C GLY A 198 10.01 -21.44 21.81
N ALA A 199 9.48 -21.74 20.61
CA ALA A 199 10.26 -21.73 19.39
C ALA A 199 10.48 -20.30 18.88
N GLU A 200 11.69 -20.03 18.37
CA GLU A 200 12.04 -18.76 17.73
C GLU A 200 12.37 -18.99 16.26
N THR A 201 11.84 -18.12 15.39
CA THR A 201 12.12 -18.15 13.95
C THR A 201 12.53 -16.76 13.49
N GLU A 202 13.66 -16.66 12.79
CA GLU A 202 14.07 -15.42 12.12
C GLU A 202 13.03 -15.02 11.07
N PHE A 203 12.67 -13.75 11.03
CA PHE A 203 11.65 -13.22 10.13
C PHE A 203 11.96 -13.53 8.66
N ALA A 204 13.24 -13.48 8.29
CA ALA A 204 13.71 -13.80 6.94
C ALA A 204 13.55 -15.27 6.53
N LYS A 205 13.34 -16.16 7.50
CA LYS A 205 13.09 -17.59 7.27
C LYS A 205 11.60 -17.92 7.28
N LEU A 206 10.72 -16.94 7.52
CA LEU A 206 9.28 -17.16 7.55
C LEU A 206 8.75 -17.43 6.12
N PRO A 207 7.97 -18.52 5.93
CA PRO A 207 7.42 -18.83 4.62
C PRO A 207 6.57 -17.70 4.06
N GLY A 208 6.80 -17.35 2.80
CA GLY A 208 6.12 -16.27 2.11
C GLY A 208 6.86 -14.92 2.15
N PHE A 209 7.85 -14.75 3.02
CA PHE A 209 8.76 -13.59 3.01
C PHE A 209 10.07 -13.96 2.31
N LEU A 210 10.01 -14.18 1.00
CA LEU A 210 11.21 -14.36 0.17
C LEU A 210 11.87 -13.00 -0.07
N GLY A 211 13.21 -12.94 0.00
CA GLY A 211 13.98 -11.76 -0.42
C GLY A 211 14.07 -10.66 0.64
N VAL A 212 14.58 -11.00 1.83
CA VAL A 212 15.00 -10.03 2.83
C VAL A 212 16.35 -9.39 2.55
#